data_AF-A0A0F9VM30-F1
#
_entry.id   AF-A0A0F9VM30-F1
#
_cell.length_a   1.000
_cell.length_b   1.000
_cell.length_c   1.000
_cell.angle_alpha   90.00
_cell.angle_beta   90.00
_cell.angle_gamma   90.00
#
_symmetry.space_group_name_H-M   'P 1'
#
loop_
_entity.id
_entity.type
_entity.pdbx_description
1 polymer ?
#
loop_
_entity_poly.entity_id
_entity_poly.type
_entity_poly.pdbx_seq_one_letter_code
_entity_poly.pdbx_strand_id
1 'polypeptide(L)'
;MKIKVTKGKLRYTLTCIRRDGSSTTVNLGPNVPNHDFTHFIVENKFKLKEGFFGTIKAGKMIAELSGAELIKDVSPETWLSEILARNLQSLQSGAVAIEQFAEIVRWEAKKIDGIVVPKMNFEDVRKMKQDFDTLCKRWSLMYRKGLKVNRELGKQQYEDIKSEEPDTILHNTK
;
A
#
# COMPACT_ATOMS: atom_id res chain seq x y z
N MET A 1 -13.67 1.79 5.52
CA MET A 1 -13.26 2.06 4.14
C MET A 1 -12.80 0.74 3.55
N LYS A 2 -13.10 0.50 2.28
CA LYS A 2 -12.62 -0.65 1.51
C LYS A 2 -11.60 -0.13 0.52
N ILE A 3 -10.46 -0.80 0.40
CA ILE A 3 -9.44 -0.47 -0.58
C ILE A 3 -9.39 -1.60 -1.59
N LYS A 4 -9.51 -1.24 -2.86
CA LYS A 4 -9.50 -2.16 -3.99
C LYS A 4 -8.29 -1.82 -4.85
N VAL A 5 -7.39 -2.79 -5.03
CA VAL A 5 -6.27 -2.67 -5.95
C VAL A 5 -6.47 -3.65 -7.08
N THR A 6 -6.54 -3.15 -8.32
CA THR A 6 -6.78 -3.97 -9.52
C THR A 6 -5.55 -4.00 -10.40
N LYS A 7 -5.22 -5.19 -10.91
CA LYS A 7 -4.05 -5.43 -11.75
C LYS A 7 -4.45 -5.50 -13.23
N GLY A 8 -4.40 -4.38 -13.93
CA GLY A 8 -4.62 -4.31 -15.37
C GLY A 8 -3.41 -4.75 -16.20
N LYS A 9 -3.58 -4.81 -17.54
CA LYS A 9 -2.52 -5.17 -18.50
C LYS A 9 -1.34 -4.18 -18.50
N LEU A 10 -1.66 -2.88 -18.53
CA LEU A 10 -0.69 -1.79 -18.66
C LEU A 10 -0.61 -0.88 -17.43
N ARG A 11 -1.70 -0.82 -16.65
CA ARG A 11 -1.82 0.06 -15.48
C ARG A 11 -2.48 -0.68 -14.34
N TYR A 12 -2.11 -0.32 -13.12
CA TYR A 12 -2.79 -0.76 -11.91
C TYR A 12 -3.72 0.35 -11.46
N THR A 13 -4.78 0.02 -10.74
CA THR A 13 -5.66 1.04 -10.16
C THR A 13 -5.78 0.84 -8.66
N LEU A 14 -5.85 1.96 -7.94
CA LEU A 14 -6.20 2.01 -6.53
C LEU A 14 -7.56 2.70 -6.44
N THR A 15 -8.53 2.02 -5.85
CA THR A 15 -9.86 2.56 -5.58
C THR A 15 -10.16 2.47 -4.10
N CYS A 16 -10.40 3.62 -3.47
CA CYS A 16 -10.82 3.70 -2.08
C CYS A 16 -12.32 3.97 -2.03
N ILE A 17 -13.08 3.10 -1.35
CA ILE A 17 -14.53 3.16 -1.21
C ILE A 17 -14.88 3.42 0.26
N ARG A 18 -15.52 4.56 0.52
CA ARG A 18 -15.91 5.02 1.86
C ARG A 18 -17.17 4.31 2.33
N ARG A 19 -17.59 4.58 3.58
CA ARG A 19 -18.77 3.93 4.18
C ARG A 19 -20.09 4.42 3.56
N ASP A 20 -20.13 5.66 3.11
CA ASP A 20 -21.27 6.27 2.41
C ASP A 20 -21.39 5.84 0.94
N GLY A 21 -20.49 4.96 0.47
CA GLY A 21 -20.43 4.50 -0.92
C GLY A 21 -19.66 5.43 -1.85
N SER A 22 -19.26 6.63 -1.42
CA SER A 22 -18.40 7.51 -2.22
C SER A 22 -17.03 6.86 -2.45
N SER A 23 -16.43 7.12 -3.61
CA SER A 23 -15.13 6.54 -3.95
C SER A 23 -14.20 7.52 -4.65
N THR A 24 -12.90 7.26 -4.55
CA THR A 24 -11.85 7.94 -5.32
C THR A 24 -10.92 6.89 -5.91
N THR A 25 -10.50 7.09 -7.16
CA THR A 25 -9.71 6.13 -7.93
C THR A 25 -8.55 6.84 -8.62
N VAL A 26 -7.38 6.18 -8.66
CA VAL A 26 -6.21 6.66 -9.41
C VAL A 26 -5.57 5.51 -10.19
N ASN A 27 -4.89 5.87 -11.29
CA ASN A 27 -3.99 4.98 -11.99
C ASN A 27 -2.63 4.97 -11.30
N LEU A 28 -2.23 3.79 -10.84
CA LEU A 28 -0.95 3.53 -10.23
C LEU A 28 0.11 3.17 -11.28
N GLY A 29 1.34 3.63 -11.05
CA GLY A 29 2.53 3.11 -11.72
C GLY A 29 2.87 1.68 -11.28
N PRO A 30 3.83 1.01 -11.96
CA PRO A 30 4.12 -0.41 -11.73
C PRO A 30 4.66 -0.74 -10.33
N ASN A 31 5.32 0.22 -9.65
CA ASN A 31 5.92 0.01 -8.33
C ASN A 31 5.02 0.41 -7.15
N VAL A 32 3.89 1.05 -7.42
CA VAL A 32 3.08 1.71 -6.38
C VAL A 32 2.30 0.75 -5.47
N PRO A 33 1.84 -0.45 -5.90
CA PRO A 33 1.08 -1.33 -5.01
C PRO A 33 1.81 -1.77 -3.73
N ASN A 34 3.13 -2.01 -3.80
CA ASN A 34 3.89 -2.42 -2.61
C ASN A 34 3.97 -1.30 -1.58
N HIS A 35 4.15 -0.06 -2.03
CA HIS A 35 4.14 1.13 -1.19
C HIS A 35 2.78 1.33 -0.52
N ASP A 36 1.70 1.26 -1.30
CA ASP A 36 0.35 1.44 -0.75
C ASP A 36 -0.03 0.32 0.23
N PHE A 37 0.48 -0.91 0.06
CA PHE A 37 0.27 -1.98 1.02
C PHE A 37 0.96 -1.73 2.36
N THR A 38 2.17 -1.16 2.38
CA THR A 38 2.82 -0.84 3.65
C THR A 38 2.05 0.25 4.40
N HIS A 39 1.59 1.29 3.70
CA HIS A 39 0.67 2.29 4.26
C HIS A 39 -0.59 1.67 4.86
N PHE A 40 -1.26 0.80 4.11
CA PHE A 40 -2.45 0.12 4.60
C PHE A 40 -2.19 -0.64 5.91
N ILE A 41 -1.06 -1.34 6.02
CA ILE A 41 -0.73 -2.14 7.20
C ILE A 41 -0.40 -1.25 8.40
N VAL A 42 0.53 -0.30 8.24
CA VAL A 42 1.02 0.50 9.36
C VAL A 42 -0.04 1.47 9.87
N GLU A 43 -0.79 2.12 8.99
CA GLU A 43 -1.85 3.04 9.38
C GLU A 43 -2.98 2.32 10.14
N ASN A 44 -3.33 1.09 9.73
CA ASN A 44 -4.32 0.30 10.44
C ASN A 44 -3.82 -0.21 11.79
N LYS A 45 -2.56 -0.67 11.85
CA LYS A 45 -1.95 -1.18 13.09
C LYS A 45 -1.88 -0.10 14.16
N PHE A 46 -1.46 1.11 13.78
CA PHE A 46 -1.24 2.22 14.71
C PHE A 46 -2.37 3.25 14.73
N LYS A 47 -3.46 2.99 13.99
CA LYS A 47 -4.66 3.84 13.92
C LYS A 47 -4.36 5.28 13.49
N LEU A 48 -3.40 5.45 12.56
CA LEU A 48 -3.00 6.75 12.02
C LEU A 48 -4.14 7.30 11.14
N LYS A 49 -4.74 8.42 11.55
CA LYS A 49 -5.88 9.07 10.89
C LYS A 49 -5.46 10.15 9.90
N GLU A 50 -4.27 10.72 10.07
CA GLU A 50 -3.67 11.74 9.21
C GLU A 50 -2.69 11.14 8.19
N GLY A 51 -2.52 9.80 8.20
CA GLY A 51 -1.85 9.06 7.13
C GLY A 51 -2.62 9.11 5.80
N PHE A 52 -2.08 8.48 4.77
CA PHE A 52 -2.61 8.50 3.41
C PHE A 52 -4.04 7.94 3.33
N PHE A 53 -4.27 6.72 3.84
CA PHE A 53 -5.62 6.14 3.86
C PHE A 53 -6.51 6.75 4.94
N GLY A 54 -5.92 7.24 6.03
CA GLY A 54 -6.63 8.00 7.06
C GLY A 54 -7.33 9.25 6.50
N THR A 55 -6.60 10.07 5.75
CA THR A 55 -7.12 11.30 5.13
C THR A 55 -8.13 11.01 4.02
N ILE A 56 -7.92 9.97 3.20
CA ILE A 56 -8.91 9.52 2.22
C ILE A 56 -10.20 9.08 2.92
N LYS A 57 -10.08 8.33 4.02
CA LYS A 57 -11.23 7.90 4.83
C LYS A 57 -11.99 9.09 5.43
N ALA A 58 -11.32 10.22 5.69
CA ALA A 58 -11.91 11.46 6.19
C ALA A 58 -12.60 12.30 5.09
N GLY A 59 -12.45 11.95 3.81
CA GLY A 59 -13.16 12.60 2.71
C GLY A 59 -12.28 13.10 1.57
N LYS A 60 -10.95 13.14 1.76
CA LYS A 60 -10.02 13.60 0.71
C LYS A 60 -9.97 12.65 -0.48
N MET A 61 -9.85 13.21 -1.68
CA MET A 61 -9.62 12.48 -2.93
C MET A 61 -8.12 12.15 -3.07
N ILE A 62 -7.78 11.05 -3.74
CA ILE A 62 -6.38 10.67 -3.96
C ILE A 62 -5.62 11.77 -4.73
N ALA A 63 -6.27 12.41 -5.71
CA ALA A 63 -5.69 13.51 -6.48
C ALA A 63 -5.36 14.76 -5.63
N GLU A 64 -6.05 14.95 -4.51
CA GLU A 64 -5.76 16.03 -3.55
C GLU A 64 -4.56 15.72 -2.66
N LEU A 65 -3.95 14.54 -2.75
CA LEU A 65 -2.80 14.13 -1.91
C LEU A 65 -1.49 14.05 -2.72
N SER A 66 -1.57 14.16 -4.05
CA SER A 66 -0.42 14.05 -4.95
C SER A 66 0.23 15.38 -5.34
N GLY A 67 -0.28 16.52 -4.85
CA GLY A 67 0.24 17.84 -5.19
C GLY A 67 1.46 18.24 -4.37
N ALA A 68 2.51 18.74 -5.04
CA ALA A 68 3.76 19.15 -4.38
C ALA A 68 3.59 20.24 -3.30
N GLU A 69 2.56 21.08 -3.42
CA GLU A 69 2.21 22.12 -2.44
C GLU A 69 1.74 21.53 -1.10
N LEU A 70 1.20 20.31 -1.08
CA LEU A 70 0.72 19.65 0.15
C LEU A 70 1.85 19.06 0.99
N ILE A 71 3.03 18.88 0.40
CA ILE A 71 4.22 18.34 1.07
C ILE A 71 4.84 19.37 2.03
N LYS A 72 4.49 20.66 1.90
CA LYS A 72 5.11 21.72 2.71
C LYS A 72 4.63 21.74 4.17
N ASP A 73 3.42 21.24 4.46
CA ASP A 73 2.80 21.27 5.79
C ASP A 73 2.18 19.90 6.19
N VAL A 74 2.85 18.80 5.87
CA VAL A 74 2.41 17.46 6.31
C VAL A 74 2.52 17.31 7.83
N SER A 75 1.47 16.75 8.44
CA SER A 75 1.41 16.55 9.89
C SER A 75 2.52 15.61 10.40
N PRO A 76 2.89 15.69 11.69
CA PRO A 76 3.80 14.72 12.28
C PRO A 76 3.32 13.27 12.16
N GLU A 77 2.00 13.02 12.20
CA GLU A 77 1.45 11.68 12.04
C GLU A 77 1.55 11.17 10.59
N THR A 78 1.40 12.06 9.60
CA THR A 78 1.69 11.75 8.19
C THR A 78 3.15 11.33 8.01
N TRP A 79 4.09 12.08 8.59
CA TRP A 79 5.51 11.71 8.57
C TRP A 79 5.81 10.38 9.25
N LEU A 80 5.18 10.13 10.40
CA LEU A 80 5.29 8.84 11.07
C LEU A 80 4.80 7.69 10.18
N SER A 81 3.68 7.90 9.47
CA SER A 81 3.15 6.93 8.52
C SER A 81 4.16 6.58 7.43
N GLU A 82 4.81 7.58 6.82
CA GLU A 82 5.85 7.39 5.79
C GLU A 82 7.08 6.66 6.33
N ILE A 83 7.56 7.04 7.52
CA ILE A 83 8.69 6.39 8.20
C ILE A 83 8.39 4.91 8.45
N LEU A 84 7.21 4.60 9.00
CA LEU A 84 6.77 3.24 9.27
C LEU A 84 6.62 2.44 7.97
N ALA A 85 5.97 3.00 6.95
CA ALA A 85 5.72 2.36 5.67
C ALA A 85 7.03 1.99 4.96
N ARG A 86 7.98 2.93 4.89
CA ARG A 86 9.29 2.68 4.26
C ARG A 86 10.11 1.65 5.03
N ASN A 87 10.14 1.72 6.37
CA ASN A 87 10.86 0.73 7.17
C ASN A 87 10.22 -0.67 7.09
N LEU A 88 8.90 -0.76 6.91
CA LEU A 88 8.23 -2.04 6.68
C LEU A 88 8.61 -2.63 5.32
N GLN A 89 8.78 -1.78 4.30
CA GLN A 89 9.32 -2.21 3.02
C GLN A 89 10.78 -2.71 3.14
N SER A 90 11.60 -2.06 3.98
CA SER A 90 12.97 -2.51 4.27
C SER A 90 13.04 -3.84 5.02
N LEU A 91 12.04 -4.18 5.84
CA LEU A 91 11.93 -5.53 6.44
C LEU A 91 11.74 -6.61 5.36
N GLN A 92 10.94 -6.32 4.33
CA GLN A 92 10.68 -7.29 3.25
C GLN A 92 11.92 -7.54 2.41
N SER A 93 12.72 -6.51 2.12
CA SER A 93 13.98 -6.66 1.36
C SER A 93 15.11 -7.30 2.17
N GLY A 94 14.94 -7.44 3.50
CA GLY A 94 15.99 -7.90 4.41
C GLY A 94 17.03 -6.84 4.77
N ALA A 95 16.83 -5.58 4.35
CA ALA A 95 17.72 -4.47 4.70
C ALA A 95 17.63 -4.06 6.17
N VAL A 96 16.51 -4.39 6.83
CA VAL A 96 16.27 -4.16 8.26
C VAL A 96 15.85 -5.49 8.90
N ALA A 97 16.40 -5.82 10.08
CA ALA A 97 15.93 -6.95 10.88
C ALA A 97 14.73 -6.55 11.76
N ILE A 98 13.91 -7.54 12.16
CA ILE A 98 12.71 -7.30 13.01
C ILE A 98 13.10 -6.59 14.31
N GLU A 99 14.23 -6.97 14.88
CA GLU A 99 14.77 -6.48 16.15
C GLU A 99 15.19 -5.00 16.05
N GLN A 100 15.60 -4.56 14.85
CA GLN A 100 16.07 -3.20 14.58
C GLN A 100 14.94 -2.24 14.22
N PHE A 101 13.79 -2.75 13.76
CA PHE A 101 12.71 -1.95 13.20
C PHE A 101 12.30 -0.77 14.09
N ALA A 102 11.99 -1.06 15.36
CA ALA A 102 11.49 -0.04 16.28
C ALA A 102 12.56 1.01 16.61
N GLU A 103 13.84 0.63 16.62
CA GLU A 103 14.94 1.55 16.85
C GLU A 103 15.16 2.49 15.66
N ILE A 104 15.16 1.95 14.43
CA ILE A 104 15.32 2.76 13.22
C ILE A 104 14.17 3.75 13.07
N VAL A 105 12.92 3.31 13.28
CA VAL A 105 11.75 4.21 13.28
C VAL A 105 11.92 5.34 14.28
N ARG A 106 12.38 5.05 15.51
CA ARG A 106 12.65 6.09 16.52
C ARG A 106 13.78 7.02 16.09
N TRP A 107 14.85 6.50 15.51
CA TRP A 107 15.99 7.29 15.06
C TRP A 107 15.60 8.27 13.95
N GLU A 108 14.78 7.84 12.99
CA GLU A 108 14.30 8.73 11.94
C GLU A 108 13.29 9.77 12.47
N ALA A 109 12.35 9.34 13.31
CA ALA A 109 11.32 10.22 13.87
C ALA A 109 11.90 11.37 14.72
N LYS A 110 13.06 11.17 15.36
CA LYS A 110 13.77 12.22 16.11
C LYS A 110 14.14 13.46 15.29
N LYS A 111 14.14 13.36 13.96
CA LYS A 111 14.49 14.47 13.06
C LYS A 111 13.29 15.37 12.74
N ILE A 112 12.09 15.01 13.21
CA ILE A 112 10.85 15.69 12.87
C ILE A 112 10.10 16.01 14.17
N ASP A 113 9.87 17.28 14.42
CA ASP A 113 9.19 17.75 15.62
C ASP A 113 7.74 17.26 15.67
N GLY A 114 7.28 16.91 16.88
CA GLY A 114 5.91 16.50 17.14
C GLY A 114 5.58 15.03 16.83
N ILE A 115 6.51 14.24 16.29
CA ILE A 115 6.27 12.80 16.07
C ILE A 115 6.25 12.05 17.41
N VAL A 116 5.15 11.37 17.68
CA VAL A 116 5.02 10.43 18.81
C VAL A 116 5.11 9.00 18.28
N VAL A 117 6.25 8.35 18.49
CA VAL A 117 6.45 6.96 18.05
C VAL A 117 5.72 5.99 18.98
N PRO A 118 4.80 5.15 18.48
CA PRO A 118 4.10 4.18 19.31
C PRO A 118 5.07 3.11 19.84
N LYS A 119 4.75 2.55 21.01
CA LYS A 119 5.47 1.37 21.51
C LYS A 119 5.23 0.21 20.56
N MET A 120 6.32 -0.43 20.13
CA MET A 120 6.29 -1.58 19.23
C MET A 120 7.06 -2.73 19.88
N ASN A 121 6.47 -3.91 19.90
CA ASN A 121 7.15 -5.14 20.30
C ASN A 121 7.50 -5.98 19.06
N PHE A 122 8.37 -6.98 19.22
CA PHE A 122 8.81 -7.81 18.08
C PHE A 122 7.70 -8.64 17.45
N GLU A 123 6.68 -9.04 18.23
CA GLU A 123 5.56 -9.83 17.72
C GLU A 123 4.67 -8.99 16.78
N ASP A 124 4.42 -7.74 17.14
CA ASP A 124 3.68 -6.79 16.32
C ASP A 124 4.40 -6.52 15.00
N VAL A 125 5.72 -6.32 15.05
CA VAL A 125 6.54 -6.11 13.85
C VAL A 125 6.54 -7.36 12.97
N ARG A 126 6.67 -8.55 13.57
CA ARG A 126 6.60 -9.83 12.85
C ARG A 126 5.25 -10.00 12.16
N LYS A 127 4.15 -9.67 12.85
CA LYS A 127 2.80 -9.73 12.29
C LYS A 127 2.62 -8.77 11.11
N MET A 128 3.05 -7.51 11.26
CA MET A 128 3.00 -6.53 10.16
C MET A 128 3.78 -7.03 8.93
N LYS A 129 4.97 -7.61 9.13
CA LYS A 129 5.76 -8.19 8.04
C LYS A 129 5.03 -9.37 7.38
N GLN A 130 4.47 -10.29 8.17
CA GLN A 130 3.70 -11.43 7.65
C GLN A 130 2.48 -11.00 6.83
N ASP A 131 1.74 -10.01 7.33
CA ASP A 131 0.60 -9.44 6.63
C ASP A 131 1.05 -8.81 5.30
N PHE A 132 2.18 -8.08 5.32
CA PHE A 132 2.74 -7.46 4.12
C PHE A 132 3.22 -8.48 3.09
N ASP A 133 3.99 -9.49 3.51
CA ASP A 133 4.45 -10.57 2.65
C ASP A 133 3.28 -11.34 2.04
N THR A 134 2.21 -11.54 2.82
CA THR A 134 0.98 -12.17 2.34
C THR A 134 0.31 -11.35 1.24
N LEU A 135 0.19 -10.02 1.42
CA LEU A 135 -0.36 -9.13 0.39
C LEU A 135 0.50 -9.12 -0.87
N CYS A 136 1.82 -8.99 -0.74
CA CYS A 136 2.74 -9.03 -1.88
C CYS A 136 2.69 -10.38 -2.61
N LYS A 137 2.63 -11.50 -1.90
CA LYS A 137 2.49 -12.84 -2.50
C LYS A 137 1.15 -12.99 -3.22
N ARG A 138 0.04 -12.55 -2.61
CA ARG A 138 -1.28 -12.56 -3.28
C ARG A 138 -1.22 -11.71 -4.56
N TRP A 139 -0.64 -10.52 -4.48
CA TRP A 139 -0.48 -9.62 -5.62
C TRP A 139 0.39 -10.22 -6.74
N SER A 140 1.48 -10.91 -6.41
CA SER A 140 2.34 -11.56 -7.40
C SER A 140 1.62 -12.71 -8.11
N LEU A 141 0.82 -13.49 -7.37
CA LEU A 141 0.03 -14.61 -7.87
C LEU A 141 -1.21 -14.19 -8.66
N MET A 142 -1.69 -12.95 -8.52
CA MET A 142 -2.75 -12.47 -9.38
C MET A 142 -2.27 -12.42 -10.84
N TYR A 143 -2.93 -13.21 -11.69
CA TYR A 143 -2.68 -13.23 -13.13
C TYR A 143 -2.86 -11.83 -13.72
N ARG A 144 -1.93 -11.41 -14.59
CA ARG A 144 -2.20 -10.33 -15.54
C ARG A 144 -3.18 -10.90 -16.56
N LYS A 145 -4.28 -10.21 -16.88
CA LYS A 145 -5.13 -10.59 -18.02
C LYS A 145 -4.27 -10.71 -19.28
N GLY A 146 -4.21 -11.90 -19.87
CA GLY A 146 -3.69 -12.16 -21.23
C GLY A 146 -2.17 -12.17 -21.39
N LEU A 147 -1.57 -13.35 -21.34
CA LEU A 147 -0.54 -13.80 -22.29
C LEU A 147 -0.46 -15.34 -22.24
N LYS A 148 -1.23 -16.03 -23.09
CA LYS A 148 -0.84 -17.37 -23.53
C LYS A 148 0.04 -17.17 -24.76
N VAL A 149 1.33 -17.41 -24.65
CA VAL A 149 2.18 -17.63 -25.83
C VAL A 149 2.11 -19.11 -26.12
N ASN A 150 1.27 -19.51 -27.08
CA ASN A 150 1.50 -20.78 -27.75
C ASN A 150 2.65 -20.54 -28.73
N ARG A 151 3.84 -21.05 -28.41
CA ARG A 151 4.91 -21.23 -29.41
C ARG A 151 4.58 -22.49 -30.20
N GLU A 152 3.66 -22.34 -31.15
CA GLU A 152 3.70 -23.17 -32.34
C GLU A 152 4.17 -22.31 -33.50
N LEU A 153 5.04 -22.89 -34.31
CA LEU A 153 5.85 -22.22 -35.32
C LEU A 153 5.03 -21.25 -36.19
N GLY A 154 5.23 -19.95 -35.97
CA GLY A 154 5.05 -18.93 -37.01
C GLY A 154 3.69 -18.23 -37.16
N LYS A 155 2.71 -18.39 -36.27
CA LYS A 155 1.46 -17.59 -36.34
C LYS A 155 1.00 -17.07 -34.98
N GLN A 156 0.92 -15.74 -34.84
CA GLN A 156 0.34 -15.06 -33.70
C GLN A 156 -1.19 -15.01 -33.88
N GLN A 157 -1.95 -15.71 -33.04
CA GLN A 157 -3.40 -15.52 -32.92
C GLN A 157 -3.74 -15.08 -31.49
N TYR A 158 -4.64 -14.10 -31.39
CA TYR A 158 -5.13 -13.54 -30.13
C TYR A 158 -6.56 -14.03 -29.92
N GLU A 159 -6.84 -14.67 -28.78
CA GLU A 159 -8.22 -15.00 -28.36
C GLU A 159 -8.60 -14.17 -27.12
N ASP A 160 -9.78 -13.56 -27.18
CA ASP A 160 -10.38 -12.83 -26.07
C ASP A 160 -11.06 -13.78 -25.09
N ILE A 161 -10.44 -14.00 -23.93
CA ILE A 161 -11.09 -14.67 -22.81
C ILE A 161 -11.80 -13.62 -21.97
N LYS A 162 -13.14 -13.70 -21.88
CA LYS A 162 -13.91 -13.02 -20.83
C LYS A 162 -13.51 -13.60 -19.48
N SER A 163 -12.61 -12.93 -18.77
CA SER A 163 -12.38 -13.17 -17.34
C SER A 163 -12.84 -11.95 -16.54
N GLU A 164 -13.38 -12.18 -15.35
CA GLU A 164 -13.56 -11.14 -14.34
C GLU A 164 -12.19 -10.54 -13.99
N GLU A 165 -12.18 -9.27 -13.57
CA GLU A 165 -10.95 -8.55 -13.23
C GLU A 165 -10.36 -9.11 -11.92
N PRO A 166 -9.07 -9.49 -11.89
CA PRO A 166 -8.45 -9.95 -10.65
C PRO A 166 -8.26 -8.76 -9.70
N ASP A 167 -9.05 -8.77 -8.62
CA ASP A 167 -9.09 -7.71 -7.62
C ASP A 167 -8.49 -8.18 -6.29
N THR A 168 -7.59 -7.37 -5.71
CA THR A 168 -7.24 -7.48 -4.30
C THR A 168 -8.08 -6.50 -3.50
N ILE A 169 -8.92 -7.03 -2.62
CA ILE A 169 -9.73 -6.24 -1.68
C ILE A 169 -9.09 -6.28 -0.31
N LEU A 170 -8.83 -5.11 0.24
CA LEU A 170 -8.36 -4.89 1.60
C LEU A 170 -9.50 -4.29 2.42
N HIS A 171 -9.79 -4.91 3.56
CA HIS A 171 -10.77 -4.42 4.51
C HIS A 171 -10.07 -3.70 5.65
N ASN A 172 -10.36 -2.41 5.82
CA ASN A 172 -10.03 -1.70 7.05
C ASN A 172 -11.09 -2.09 8.09
N THR A 173 -10.84 -3.15 8.85
CA THR A 173 -11.70 -3.57 9.97
C THR A 173 -11.54 -2.58 11.12
N LYS A 174 -12.68 -2.25 11.76
CA LYS A 174 -12.81 -1.24 12.81
C LYS A 174 -11.76 -1.42 13.92
#